data_AF-A0A4Q7PPH7-F1
#
_entry.id   AF-A0A4Q7PPH7-F1
#
_cell.length_a   1.000
_cell.length_b   1.000
_cell.length_c   1.000
_cell.angle_alpha   90.00
_cell.angle_beta   90.00
_cell.angle_gamma   90.00
#
_symmetry.space_group_name_H-M   'P 1'
#
loop_
_entity.id
_entity.type
_entity.pdbx_description
1 polymer ?
#
loop_
_entity_poly.entity_id
_entity_poly.type
_entity_poly.pdbx_seq_one_letter_code
_entity_poly.pdbx_strand_id
1 'polypeptide(L)'
;MFRYAVCNQSDEAIFEKQCKALEKAVPGLVKKELLHDVDDSKTQIYMLNQNRVYVHNSIYLDEVYVESDVDLLQFFPKTTSQ
;
A
#
# COMPACT_ATOMS: atom_id res chain seq x y z
N MET A 1 -12.40 3.61 5.96
CA MET A 1 -11.20 3.04 5.31
C MET A 1 -10.97 3.81 4.03
N PHE A 2 -9.78 4.39 3.87
CA PHE A 2 -9.34 5.07 2.66
C PHE A 2 -8.83 4.04 1.65
N ARG A 3 -9.04 4.29 0.36
CA ARG A 3 -8.48 3.49 -0.74
C ARG A 3 -7.75 4.42 -1.70
N TYR A 4 -6.53 4.05 -2.06
CA TYR A 4 -5.67 4.79 -2.96
C TYR A 4 -5.30 3.88 -4.13
N ALA A 5 -5.71 4.24 -5.34
CA ALA A 5 -5.26 3.57 -6.55
C ALA A 5 -3.80 3.96 -6.83
N VAL A 6 -2.95 2.97 -7.10
CA VAL A 6 -1.51 3.17 -7.37
C VAL A 6 -1.18 2.82 -8.82
N CYS A 7 -1.66 1.67 -9.29
CA CYS A 7 -1.52 1.22 -10.68
C CYS A 7 -2.80 0.50 -11.11
N ASN A 8 -3.23 0.72 -12.35
CA ASN A 8 -4.40 0.08 -12.94
C ASN A 8 -4.08 -1.28 -13.61
N GLN A 9 -2.94 -1.86 -13.26
CA GLN A 9 -2.48 -3.20 -13.64
C GLN A 9 -1.77 -3.81 -12.44
N SER A 10 -1.90 -5.13 -12.29
CA SER A 10 -1.11 -5.90 -11.33
C SER A 10 0.37 -5.84 -11.73
N ASP A 11 1.22 -5.38 -10.80
CA ASP A 11 2.63 -5.17 -11.06
C ASP A 11 3.42 -5.31 -9.76
N GLU A 12 4.22 -6.36 -9.68
CA GLU A 12 5.03 -6.68 -8.50
C GLU A 12 6.10 -5.61 -8.21
N ALA A 13 6.68 -5.00 -9.24
CA ALA A 13 7.68 -3.96 -9.06
C ALA A 13 7.05 -2.67 -8.52
N ILE A 14 5.84 -2.33 -8.94
CA ILE A 14 5.08 -1.19 -8.39
C ILE A 14 4.64 -1.49 -6.96
N PHE A 15 4.14 -2.70 -6.68
CA PHE A 15 3.81 -3.14 -5.34
C PHE A 15 4.98 -3.01 -4.36
N GLU A 16 6.17 -3.50 -4.74
CA GLU A 16 7.37 -3.36 -3.92
C GLU A 16 7.78 -1.90 -3.72
N LYS A 17 7.72 -1.08 -4.77
CA LYS A 17 8.03 0.36 -4.68
C LYS A 17 7.07 1.05 -3.72
N GLN A 18 5.79 0.72 -3.78
CA GLN A 18 4.78 1.29 -2.90
C GLN A 18 5.01 0.89 -1.44
N CYS A 19 5.36 -0.38 -1.18
CA CYS A 19 5.76 -0.86 0.14
C CYS A 19 6.95 -0.06 0.69
N LYS A 20 8.03 0.07 -0.11
CA LYS A 20 9.23 0.83 0.26
C LYS A 20 8.93 2.33 0.49
N ALA A 21 8.02 2.91 -0.30
CA ALA A 21 7.60 4.29 -0.14
C ALA A 21 6.88 4.52 1.19
N LEU A 22 5.96 3.63 1.58
CA LEU A 22 5.28 3.69 2.88
C LEU A 22 6.24 3.48 4.05
N GLU A 23 7.10 2.48 3.97
CA GLU A 23 8.12 2.18 4.99
C GLU A 23 9.08 3.37 5.23
N LYS A 24 9.36 4.16 4.19
CA LYS A 24 10.20 5.36 4.27
C LYS A 24 9.44 6.59 4.76
N ALA A 25 8.21 6.79 4.30
CA ALA A 25 7.48 8.04 4.50
C ALA A 25 6.66 8.10 5.79
N VAL A 26 6.20 6.96 6.31
CA VAL A 26 5.26 6.90 7.44
C VAL A 26 6.00 6.49 8.72
N PRO A 27 6.27 7.42 9.65
CA PRO A 27 6.98 7.11 10.89
C PRO A 27 6.18 6.15 11.77
N GLY A 28 6.84 5.13 12.33
CA GLY A 28 6.19 4.15 13.20
C GLY A 28 5.34 3.11 12.48
N LEU A 29 5.38 3.07 11.15
CA LEU A 29 4.76 1.99 10.38
C LEU A 29 5.53 0.68 10.60
N VAL A 30 4.85 -0.34 11.11
CA VAL A 30 5.43 -1.65 11.39
C VAL A 30 4.97 -2.65 10.34
N LYS A 31 5.91 -3.18 9.56
CA LYS A 31 5.65 -4.27 8.60
C LYS A 31 5.23 -5.54 9.33
N LYS A 32 4.19 -6.19 8.82
CA LYS A 32 3.66 -7.47 9.32
C LYS A 32 3.79 -8.53 8.23
N GLU A 33 2.98 -9.57 8.32
CA GLU A 33 2.93 -10.64 7.34
C GLU A 33 2.63 -10.15 5.92
N LEU A 34 3.27 -10.81 4.98
CA LEU A 34 2.92 -10.77 3.57
C LEU A 34 1.99 -11.96 3.32
N LEU A 35 0.78 -11.67 2.85
CA LEU A 35 -0.16 -12.70 2.40
C LEU A 35 0.03 -12.93 0.91
N HIS A 36 -0.10 -14.18 0.49
CA HIS A 36 -0.01 -14.63 -0.89
C HIS A 36 -1.20 -15.56 -1.14
N ASP A 37 -2.06 -15.20 -2.09
CA ASP A 37 -3.26 -15.96 -2.46
C ASP A 37 -2.95 -16.99 -3.57
N VAL A 38 -3.88 -17.90 -3.84
CA VAL A 38 -3.75 -18.98 -4.82
C VAL A 38 -3.61 -18.45 -6.25
N ASP A 39 -4.18 -17.28 -6.55
CA ASP A 39 -4.10 -16.62 -7.86
C ASP A 39 -2.82 -15.79 -8.06
N ASP A 40 -1.84 -15.93 -7.14
CA ASP A 40 -0.61 -15.15 -7.03
C ASP A 40 -0.77 -13.68 -6.58
N SER A 41 -1.97 -13.25 -6.21
CA SER A 41 -2.18 -11.94 -5.58
C SER A 41 -1.42 -11.84 -4.27
N LYS A 42 -0.85 -10.66 -3.98
CA LYS A 42 -0.07 -10.40 -2.76
C LYS A 42 -0.67 -9.25 -1.98
N THR A 43 -0.72 -9.39 -0.65
CA THR A 43 -1.12 -8.32 0.26
C THR A 43 -0.10 -8.14 1.35
N GLN A 44 0.59 -7.00 1.37
CA GLN A 44 1.48 -6.65 2.48
C GLN A 44 0.68 -5.92 3.54
N ILE A 45 0.71 -6.46 4.76
CA ILE A 45 0.05 -5.85 5.93
C ILE A 45 1.05 -4.99 6.69
N TYR A 46 0.59 -3.84 7.16
CA TYR A 46 1.29 -2.97 8.09
C TYR A 46 0.37 -2.53 9.24
N MET A 47 0.99 -2.19 10.37
CA MET A 47 0.32 -1.56 11.51
C MET A 47 0.93 -0.19 11.78
N LEU A 48 0.07 0.82 11.93
CA LEU A 48 0.44 2.13 12.45
C LEU A 48 -0.35 2.36 13.74
N ASN A 49 0.32 2.19 14.88
CA ASN A 49 -0.35 2.07 16.19
C ASN A 49 -1.39 0.93 16.19
N GLN A 50 -2.68 1.26 16.27
CA GLN A 50 -3.80 0.30 16.23
C GLN A 50 -4.48 0.25 14.85
N ASN A 51 -4.04 1.08 13.90
CA ASN A 51 -4.63 1.22 12.58
C ASN A 51 -3.92 0.34 11.56
N ARG A 52 -4.68 -0.21 10.62
CA ARG A 52 -4.15 -1.08 9.57
C ARG A 52 -3.89 -0.31 8.29
N VAL A 53 -2.83 -0.73 7.59
CA VAL A 53 -2.50 -0.30 6.23
C VAL A 53 -2.20 -1.55 5.43
N TYR A 54 -2.77 -1.64 4.24
CA TYR A 54 -2.63 -2.75 3.34
C TYR A 54 -2.15 -2.25 1.99
N VAL A 55 -1.13 -2.90 1.44
CA VAL A 55 -0.75 -2.74 0.04
C VAL A 55 -1.17 -4.01 -0.66
N HIS A 56 -1.91 -3.90 -1.75
CA HIS A 56 -2.41 -5.02 -2.52
C HIS A 56 -1.81 -4.98 -3.92
N ASN A 57 -1.30 -6.12 -4.37
CA ASN A 57 -1.10 -6.45 -5.77
C ASN A 57 -2.14 -7.51 -6.12
N SER A 58 -3.26 -7.10 -6.72
CA SER A 58 -4.37 -8.00 -7.03
C SER A 58 -4.33 -8.40 -8.49
N ILE A 59 -4.11 -9.69 -8.76
CA ILE A 59 -4.16 -10.25 -10.11
C ILE A 59 -5.61 -10.36 -10.58
N TYR A 60 -6.54 -10.73 -9.68
CA TYR A 60 -7.97 -10.78 -9.99
C TYR A 60 -8.56 -9.42 -10.42
N LEU A 61 -8.24 -8.34 -9.71
CA LEU A 61 -8.70 -6.99 -10.05
C LEU A 61 -7.81 -6.28 -11.08
N ASP A 62 -6.64 -6.87 -11.38
CA ASP A 62 -5.57 -6.31 -12.19
C ASP A 62 -5.20 -4.88 -11.76
N GLU A 63 -4.87 -4.69 -10.48
CA GLU A 63 -4.43 -3.39 -9.97
C GLU A 63 -3.51 -3.50 -8.75
N VAL A 64 -2.74 -2.43 -8.53
CA VAL A 64 -2.04 -2.18 -7.28
C VAL A 64 -2.74 -1.03 -6.56
N TYR A 65 -3.13 -1.26 -5.31
CA TYR A 65 -3.82 -0.26 -4.50
C TYR A 65 -3.44 -0.37 -3.03
N VAL A 66 -3.72 0.70 -2.28
CA VAL A 66 -3.50 0.77 -0.84
C VAL A 66 -4.84 0.99 -0.14
N GLU A 67 -5.10 0.23 0.92
CA GLU A 67 -6.21 0.49 1.84
C GLU A 67 -5.68 0.84 3.22
N SER A 68 -6.32 1.79 3.90
CA SER A 68 -5.88 2.20 5.23
C SER A 68 -7.01 2.70 6.11
N ASP A 69 -6.88 2.47 7.41
CA ASP A 69 -7.75 3.05 8.42
C ASP A 69 -7.48 4.56 8.65
N VAL A 70 -6.32 5.07 8.23
CA VAL A 70 -5.93 6.47 8.36
C VAL A 70 -5.70 7.13 7.01
N ASP A 71 -5.82 8.46 6.96
CA ASP A 71 -5.44 9.21 5.76
C ASP A 71 -3.91 9.16 5.61
N LEU A 72 -3.41 8.48 4.58
CA LEU A 72 -1.98 8.36 4.34
C LEU A 72 -1.39 9.58 3.64
N LEU A 73 -2.22 10.38 2.96
CA LEU A 73 -1.76 11.57 2.24
C LEU A 73 -1.17 12.62 3.18
N GLN A 74 -1.49 12.59 4.47
CA GLN A 74 -0.86 13.46 5.46
C GLN A 74 0.67 13.25 5.59
N PHE A 75 1.18 12.07 5.22
CA PHE A 75 2.61 11.73 5.27
C PHE A 75 3.34 12.02 3.96
N PHE A 76 2.61 12.27 2.87
CA PHE A 76 3.17 12.59 1.57
C PHE A 76 2.98 14.08 1.28
N PRO A 77 4.05 14.86 1.12
CA PRO A 77 3.90 16.27 0.79
C PRO A 77 3.14 16.40 -0.53
N LYS A 78 2.07 17.20 -0.54
CA LYS A 78 1.39 17.56 -1.79
C LYS A 78 2.43 18.19 -2.70
N THR A 79 2.74 17.53 -3.81
CA THR A 79 3.53 18.16 -4.86
C THR A 79 2.65 19.24 -5.46
N THR A 80 2.77 20.46 -4.96
CA THR A 80 2.27 21.64 -5.66
C THR A 80 3.09 21.73 -6.95
N SER A 81 2.59 21.13 -8.03
CA SER A 81 3.08 21.48 -9.36
C SER A 81 2.64 22.92 -9.60
N GLN A 82 3.60 23.84 -9.52
CA GLN A 82 3.51 25.15 -10.16
C GLN A 82 3.82 25.00 -11.64
#